data_AF-A0A926KV99-F1
#
_entry.id   AF-A0A926KV99-F1
#
_cell.length_a   1.000
_cell.length_b   1.000
_cell.length_c   1.000
_cell.angle_alpha   90.00
_cell.angle_beta   90.00
_cell.angle_gamma   90.00
#
_symmetry.space_group_name_H-M   'P 1'
#
loop_
_entity.id
_entity.type
_entity.pdbx_description
1 polymer ?
#
loop_
_entity_poly.entity_id
_entity_poly.type
_entity_poly.pdbx_seq_one_letter_code
_entity_poly.pdbx_strand_id
1 'polypeptide(L)'
;MEISGKLLPCTVEMIEHNGNIVYFIDCPYYFDRERIYDYEDELERFVFFCKSALASLPLLGFKPDVLHCNDWPTGFVPFFLKTAYGQQPSARSYIQLYESLLSDSLA
;
A
#
# COMPACT_ATOMS: atom_id res chain seq x y z
N MET A 1 -10.03 8.37 6.23
CA MET A 1 -9.09 8.94 5.23
C MET A 1 -9.88 9.51 4.06
N GLU A 2 -9.43 10.63 3.50
CA GLU A 2 -10.05 11.22 2.29
C GLU A 2 -9.40 10.72 0.99
N ILE A 3 -10.24 10.30 0.05
CA ILE A 3 -9.84 9.92 -1.32
C ILE A 3 -10.96 10.23 -2.31
N SER A 4 -10.63 10.84 -3.46
CA SER A 4 -11.60 11.20 -4.50
C SER A 4 -12.85 11.94 -3.99
N GLY A 5 -12.68 12.82 -2.98
CA GLY A 5 -13.78 13.56 -2.34
C GLY A 5 -14.65 12.75 -1.38
N LYS A 6 -14.31 11.47 -1.12
CA LYS A 6 -14.99 10.60 -0.14
C LYS A 6 -14.17 10.53 1.14
N LEU A 7 -14.83 10.67 2.28
CA LEU A 7 -14.23 10.39 3.59
C LEU A 7 -14.61 8.97 4.01
N LEU A 8 -13.64 8.06 4.01
CA LEU A 8 -13.84 6.65 4.32
C LEU A 8 -13.26 6.30 5.70
N PRO A 9 -13.99 5.55 6.56
CA PRO A 9 -13.42 5.01 7.78
C PRO A 9 -12.37 3.95 7.44
N CYS A 10 -11.27 3.97 8.19
CA CYS A 10 -10.23 2.95 8.10
C CYS A 10 -9.48 2.83 9.42
N THR A 11 -9.05 1.61 9.73
CA THR A 11 -8.29 1.28 10.94
C THR A 11 -7.03 0.53 10.55
N VAL A 12 -6.13 0.40 11.52
CA VAL A 12 -4.91 -0.39 11.39
C VAL A 12 -4.97 -1.48 12.44
N GLU A 13 -4.97 -2.73 12.01
CA GLU A 13 -4.92 -3.89 12.89
C GLU A 13 -3.52 -4.49 12.89
N MET A 14 -3.13 -5.11 14.00
CA MET A 14 -1.80 -5.69 14.17
C MET A 14 -1.91 -7.14 14.61
N ILE A 15 -1.12 -8.00 13.98
CA ILE A 15 -0.87 -9.36 14.46
C ILE A 15 0.63 -9.63 14.53
N GLU A 16 1.00 -10.59 15.35
CA GLU A 16 2.33 -11.22 15.28
C GLU A 16 2.22 -12.52 14.49
N HIS A 17 3.04 -12.69 13.47
CA HIS A 17 3.07 -13.88 12.64
C HIS A 17 4.52 -14.31 12.36
N ASN A 18 4.89 -15.52 12.80
CA ASN A 18 6.23 -16.09 12.66
C ASN A 18 7.34 -15.13 13.17
N GLY A 19 7.10 -14.45 14.29
CA GLY A 19 8.03 -13.48 14.88
C GLY A 19 8.12 -12.14 14.13
N ASN A 20 7.25 -11.91 13.15
CA ASN A 20 7.15 -10.63 12.43
C ASN A 20 5.85 -9.92 12.82
N ILE A 21 5.93 -8.60 12.97
CA ILE A 21 4.74 -7.77 13.16
C ILE A 21 4.13 -7.51 11.78
N VAL A 22 2.85 -7.81 11.63
CA VAL A 22 2.08 -7.56 10.40
C VAL A 22 0.96 -6.58 10.73
N TYR A 23 0.93 -5.48 9.96
CA TYR A 23 -0.13 -4.48 10.04
C TYR A 23 -1.09 -4.63 8.85
N PHE A 24 -2.38 -4.65 9.14
CA PHE A 24 -3.44 -4.64 8.13
C PHE A 24 -4.12 -3.29 8.11
N ILE A 25 -4.37 -2.77 6.91
CA ILE A 25 -5.27 -1.64 6.72
C ILE A 25 -6.67 -2.21 6.54
N ASP A 26 -7.55 -1.97 7.50
CA ASP A 26 -8.97 -2.32 7.36
C ASP A 26 -9.75 -1.11 6.84
N CYS A 27 -10.55 -1.38 5.81
CA CYS A 27 -11.47 -0.44 5.19
C CYS A 27 -12.50 -1.26 4.39
N PRO A 28 -13.65 -1.62 4.98
CA PRO A 28 -14.61 -2.52 4.34
C PRO A 28 -15.05 -2.05 2.95
N TYR A 29 -15.19 -0.73 2.73
CA TYR A 29 -15.49 -0.17 1.41
C TYR A 29 -14.53 -0.67 0.30
N TYR A 30 -13.24 -0.83 0.63
CA TYR A 30 -12.20 -1.24 -0.31
C TYR A 30 -11.80 -2.71 -0.21
N PHE A 31 -11.91 -3.33 0.95
CA PHE A 31 -11.32 -4.65 1.20
C PHE A 31 -12.33 -5.73 1.57
N ASP A 32 -13.60 -5.40 1.84
CA ASP A 32 -14.66 -6.39 2.03
C ASP A 32 -15.22 -6.84 0.67
N ARG A 33 -14.46 -7.70 -0.01
CA ARG A 33 -14.79 -8.24 -1.34
C ARG A 33 -14.13 -9.59 -1.59
N GLU A 34 -14.67 -10.34 -2.55
CA GLU A 34 -14.24 -11.73 -2.82
C GLU A 34 -12.90 -11.85 -3.55
N ARG A 35 -12.60 -10.94 -4.49
CA ARG A 35 -11.40 -11.03 -5.33
C ARG A 35 -10.40 -9.96 -4.94
N ILE A 36 -9.12 -10.25 -5.19
CA ILE A 36 -8.05 -9.27 -5.00
C ILE A 36 -8.02 -8.30 -6.18
N TYR A 37 -8.10 -8.76 -7.43
CA TYR A 37 -7.95 -7.91 -8.62
C TYR A 37 -9.23 -7.84 -9.48
N ASP A 38 -9.19 -7.02 -10.53
CA ASP A 38 -10.21 -6.89 -11.59
C ASP A 38 -11.50 -6.17 -11.15
N TYR A 39 -11.34 -5.05 -10.45
CA TYR A 39 -12.44 -4.12 -10.13
C TYR A 39 -12.25 -2.76 -10.79
N GLU A 40 -13.34 -2.06 -11.10
CA GLU A 40 -13.28 -0.73 -11.73
C GLU A 40 -12.62 0.32 -10.81
N ASP A 41 -12.73 0.16 -9.49
CA ASP A 41 -12.17 1.05 -8.48
C ASP A 41 -10.73 0.70 -8.07
N GLU A 42 -10.10 -0.25 -8.77
CA GLU A 42 -8.86 -0.88 -8.32
C GLU A 42 -7.69 0.11 -8.16
N LEU A 43 -7.54 1.05 -9.09
CA LEU A 43 -6.53 2.09 -9.00
C LEU A 43 -6.74 2.97 -7.77
N GLU A 44 -7.99 3.40 -7.53
CA GLU A 44 -8.36 4.22 -6.37
C GLU A 44 -8.08 3.46 -5.07
N ARG A 45 -8.41 2.17 -5.03
CA ARG A 45 -8.17 1.29 -3.88
C ARG A 45 -6.68 1.15 -3.56
N PHE A 46 -5.83 0.92 -4.53
CA PHE A 46 -4.39 0.76 -4.26
C PHE A 46 -3.70 2.09 -3.95
N VAL A 47 -4.19 3.20 -4.51
CA VAL A 47 -3.83 4.54 -4.06
C VAL A 47 -4.22 4.74 -2.60
N PHE A 48 -5.44 4.35 -2.20
CA PHE A 48 -5.90 4.38 -0.82
C PHE A 48 -5.01 3.56 0.11
N PHE A 49 -4.67 2.34 -0.29
CA PHE A 49 -3.76 1.47 0.46
C PHE A 49 -2.40 2.14 0.70
N CYS A 50 -1.77 2.66 -0.35
CA CYS A 50 -0.47 3.34 -0.24
C CYS A 50 -0.53 4.55 0.70
N LYS A 51 -1.57 5.39 0.59
CA LYS A 51 -1.77 6.53 1.49
C LYS A 51 -1.99 6.08 2.94
N SER A 52 -2.81 5.06 3.15
CA SER A 52 -3.13 4.55 4.49
C SER A 52 -1.92 3.93 5.18
N ALA A 53 -1.11 3.16 4.45
CA ALA A 53 0.12 2.57 4.97
C ALA A 53 1.16 3.65 5.36
N LEU A 54 1.32 4.71 4.56
CA LEU A 54 2.24 5.79 4.91
C LEU A 54 1.72 6.66 6.06
N ALA A 55 0.40 6.91 6.10
CA ALA A 55 -0.23 7.67 7.18
C ALA A 55 -0.18 6.93 8.54
N SER A 56 -0.08 5.60 8.55
CA SER A 56 -0.02 4.81 9.78
C SER A 56 1.37 4.83 10.43
N LEU A 57 2.46 4.96 9.66
CA LEU A 57 3.84 5.00 10.18
C LEU A 57 4.03 5.90 11.42
N PRO A 58 3.66 7.20 11.40
CA PRO A 58 3.80 8.06 12.58
C PRO A 58 2.90 7.66 13.74
N LEU A 59 1.70 7.13 13.47
CA LEU A 59 0.76 6.68 14.50
C LEU A 59 1.28 5.43 15.23
N LEU A 60 2.04 4.60 14.52
CA LEU A 60 2.70 3.42 15.04
C LEU A 60 4.05 3.74 15.71
N GLY A 61 4.50 5.00 15.66
CA GLY A 61 5.86 5.38 16.09
C GLY A 61 6.96 4.69 15.29
N PHE A 62 6.64 4.18 14.09
CA PHE A 62 7.54 3.40 13.26
C PHE A 62 8.18 4.27 12.18
N LYS A 63 9.51 4.30 12.16
CA LYS A 63 10.29 5.08 11.20
C LYS A 63 11.26 4.16 10.44
N PRO A 64 10.82 3.56 9.32
CA PRO A 64 11.69 2.69 8.54
C PRO A 64 12.75 3.48 7.79
N ASP A 65 13.96 2.93 7.71
CA ASP A 65 15.00 3.43 6.79
C ASP A 65 14.77 2.98 5.35
N VAL A 66 14.12 1.83 5.18
CA VAL A 66 13.82 1.22 3.88
C VAL A 66 12.36 0.78 3.83
N LEU A 67 11.69 1.17 2.76
CA LEU A 67 10.35 0.71 2.39
C LEU A 67 10.44 -0.18 1.16
N HIS A 68 10.17 -1.47 1.34
CA HIS A 68 10.10 -2.43 0.25
C HIS A 68 8.66 -2.46 -0.27
N CYS A 69 8.48 -2.08 -1.53
CA CYS A 69 7.21 -1.97 -2.22
C CYS A 69 7.07 -3.16 -3.17
N ASN A 70 6.03 -3.97 -3.00
CA ASN A 70 5.77 -5.12 -3.85
C ASN A 70 4.84 -4.73 -5.01
N ASP A 71 5.35 -4.86 -6.23
CA ASP A 71 4.63 -4.72 -7.49
C ASP A 71 3.88 -3.40 -7.70
N TRP A 72 3.09 -3.37 -8.76
CA TRP A 72 2.28 -2.24 -9.17
C TRP A 72 1.27 -1.75 -8.09
N PRO A 73 0.67 -2.59 -7.20
CA PRO A 73 -0.27 -2.10 -6.17
C PRO A 73 0.37 -1.13 -5.17
N THR A 74 1.69 -1.19 -5.02
CA THR A 74 2.46 -0.31 -4.13
C THR A 74 3.22 0.80 -4.89
N GLY A 75 2.99 0.92 -6.20
CA GLY A 75 3.71 1.84 -7.07
C GLY A 75 3.57 3.32 -6.71
N PHE A 76 2.52 3.70 -5.96
CA PHE A 76 2.31 5.07 -5.49
C PHE A 76 3.09 5.43 -4.21
N VAL A 77 3.68 4.46 -3.50
CA VAL A 77 4.45 4.72 -2.27
C VAL A 77 5.59 5.72 -2.51
N PRO A 78 6.47 5.57 -3.52
CA PRO A 78 7.55 6.52 -3.75
C PRO A 78 7.07 7.92 -4.12
N PHE A 79 5.95 8.01 -4.86
CA PHE A 79 5.34 9.28 -5.21
C PHE A 79 4.85 10.02 -3.97
N PHE A 80 4.12 9.34 -3.08
CA PHE A 80 3.63 9.95 -1.84
C PHE A 80 4.75 10.30 -0.87
N LEU A 81 5.78 9.45 -0.76
CA LEU A 81 6.96 9.75 0.05
C LEU A 81 7.63 11.07 -0.36
N LYS A 82 7.72 11.36 -1.66
CA LYS A 82 8.33 12.60 -2.16
C LYS A 82 7.42 13.82 -2.06
N THR A 83 6.11 13.65 -2.26
CA THR A 83 5.17 14.78 -2.40
C THR A 83 4.46 15.13 -1.11
N ALA A 84 3.82 14.15 -0.46
CA ALA A 84 3.02 14.35 0.74
C ALA A 84 3.83 14.24 2.04
N TYR A 85 4.89 13.44 2.03
CA TYR A 85 5.73 13.17 3.19
C TYR A 85 7.16 13.69 3.03
N GLY A 86 7.49 14.40 1.94
CA GLY A 86 8.87 14.72 1.53
C GLY A 86 9.70 15.58 2.48
N GLN A 87 9.09 16.17 3.52
CA GLN A 87 9.80 16.89 4.57
C GLN A 87 10.16 16.01 5.79
N GLN A 88 9.61 14.80 5.88
CA GLN A 88 9.73 13.81 6.96
C GLN A 88 9.36 12.42 6.41
N PRO A 89 10.24 11.69 5.68
CA PRO A 89 11.16 10.77 6.36
C PRO A 89 12.51 10.54 5.65
N SER A 90 13.49 9.98 6.37
CA SER A 90 14.77 9.48 5.84
C SER A 90 14.63 8.19 4.99
N ALA A 91 13.40 7.67 4.86
CA ALA A 91 13.12 6.38 4.26
C ALA A 91 13.39 6.37 2.75
N ARG A 92 14.14 5.36 2.29
CA ARG A 92 14.31 5.06 0.85
C ARG A 92 13.29 4.01 0.45
N SER A 93 12.66 4.17 -0.71
CA SER A 93 11.75 3.16 -1.25
C SER A 93 12.38 2.41 -2.42
N TYR A 94 12.16 1.10 -2.44
CA TYR A 94 12.53 0.21 -3.55
C TYR A 94 11.26 -0.50 -4.00
N ILE A 95 10.96 -0.44 -5.29
CA ILE A 95 9.87 -1.21 -5.89
C ILE A 95 10.47 -2.49 -6.46
N GLN A 96 9.97 -3.63 -5.99
CA GLN A 96 10.18 -4.91 -6.64
C GLN A 96 9.09 -5.10 -7.69
N LEU A 97 9.51 -5.33 -8.93
CA LEU A 97 8.62 -5.65 -10.04
C LEU A 97 8.80 -7.14 -10.36
N TYR A 98 7.72 -7.90 -10.30
CA TYR A 98 7.64 -9.23 -10.87
C TYR A 98 6.95 -9.14 -12.22
N GLU A 99 7.74 -9.06 -13.27
CA GLU A 99 7.23 -9.35 -14.61
C GLU A 99 7.30 -10.87 -14.77
N SER A 100 6.16 -11.58 -14.73
CA SER A 100 6.15 -12.87 -15.39
C SER A 100 6.37 -12.57 -16.87
N LEU A 101 7.58 -12.81 -17.37
CA LEU A 101 7.74 -13.13 -18.77
C LEU A 101 6.88 -14.38 -19.01
N LEU A 102 5.60 -14.18 -19.31
CA LEU A 102 4.96 -14.99 -20.34
C LEU A 102 5.64 -14.58 -21.64
N SER A 103 6.92 -14.97 -21.80
CA SER A 103 7.49 -15.11 -23.11
C SER A 103 6.63 -16.17 -23.78
N ASP A 104 5.97 -15.76 -24.85
CA ASP A 104 5.26 -16.60 -25.78
C ASP A 104 5.77 -18.05 -25.80
N SER A 105 4.98 -18.99 -25.28
CA SER A 105 5.00 -20.37 -25.73
C SER A 105 3.69 -20.66 -26.46
N LEU A 106 3.68 -20.25 -27.72
CA LEU A 106 3.18 -21.00 -28.88
C LEU A 106 1.74 -21.55 -28.87
N ALA A 107 1.02 -21.10 -29.91
CA ALA A 107 -0.01 -21.78 -30.70
C ALA A 107 -1.44 -21.89 -30.14
#